data_AF-A0A238K3Y9-F1
#
_entry.id   AF-A0A238K3Y9-F1
#
_cell.length_a   1.000
_cell.length_b   1.000
_cell.length_c   1.000
_cell.angle_alpha   90.00
_cell.angle_beta   90.00
_cell.angle_gamma   90.00
#
_symmetry.space_group_name_H-M   'P 1'
#
loop_
_entity.id
_entity.type
_entity.pdbx_description
1 polymer ?
#
loop_
_entity_poly.entity_id
_entity_poly.type
_entity_poly.pdbx_seq_one_letter_code
_entity_poly.pdbx_strand_id
1 'polypeptide(L)'
;MLLRDFDPIEYPIVPESSPTEFRTMPWPHKWWLKSEIRLLSESDVRAVVFDLFCVALCQNPIGTLPNNERLLVRLIGLPLEDWRRLMARRITPLNGWETCICGDEGIRLYHPKSLEIAKEASNAKGKT
;
A
#
# COMPACT_ATOMS: atom_id res chain seq x y z
N MET A 1 6.30 -17.10 5.12
CA MET A 1 4.89 -16.71 4.90
C MET A 1 4.58 -17.05 3.46
N LEU A 2 3.80 -18.11 3.22
CA LEU A 2 3.41 -18.51 1.87
C LEU A 2 2.45 -17.45 1.35
N LEU A 3 2.89 -16.68 0.35
CA LEU A 3 1.97 -15.90 -0.49
C LEU A 3 0.97 -16.91 -1.03
N ARG A 4 -0.32 -16.74 -0.74
CA ARG A 4 -1.36 -17.63 -1.29
C ARG A 4 -1.27 -17.55 -2.81
N ASP A 5 -1.26 -18.70 -3.47
CA ASP A 5 -1.25 -18.85 -4.94
C ASP A 5 -2.57 -18.34 -5.55
N PHE A 6 -2.75 -17.03 -5.55
CA PHE A 6 -3.75 -16.36 -6.38
C PHE A 6 -2.99 -15.70 -7.54
N ASP A 7 -3.26 -16.13 -8.78
CA ASP A 7 -3.78 -15.23 -9.83
C ASP A 7 -3.56 -13.74 -9.57
N PRO A 8 -2.36 -13.11 -9.69
CA PRO A 8 -2.25 -11.69 -9.43
C PRO A 8 -3.16 -10.91 -10.38
N ILE A 9 -4.02 -10.08 -9.81
CA ILE A 9 -4.99 -9.31 -10.59
C ILE A 9 -4.27 -8.31 -11.49
N GLU A 10 -4.88 -7.97 -12.63
CA GLU A 10 -4.49 -6.78 -13.37
C GLU A 10 -4.93 -5.53 -12.60
N TYR A 11 -3.99 -4.65 -12.28
CA TYR A 11 -4.28 -3.48 -11.47
C TYR A 11 -5.11 -2.47 -12.28
N PRO A 12 -6.27 -2.02 -11.77
CA PRO A 12 -7.25 -1.32 -12.61
C PRO A 12 -6.96 0.17 -12.83
N ILE A 13 -5.90 0.73 -12.24
CA ILE A 13 -5.50 2.12 -12.43
C ILE A 13 -4.20 2.13 -13.25
N VAL A 14 -4.27 2.66 -14.47
CA VAL A 14 -3.12 2.77 -15.37
C VAL A 14 -2.21 3.93 -14.97
N PRO A 15 -0.88 3.82 -15.12
CA PRO A 15 0.06 4.87 -14.72
C PRO A 15 -0.25 6.27 -15.27
N GLU A 16 -0.70 6.36 -16.52
CA GLU A 16 -1.02 7.62 -17.22
C GLU A 16 -2.23 8.34 -16.63
N SER A 17 -3.06 7.61 -15.88
CA SER A 17 -4.24 8.13 -15.17
C SER A 17 -3.93 8.53 -13.72
N SER A 18 -2.71 8.28 -13.23
CA SER A 18 -2.30 8.61 -11.86
C SER A 18 -2.14 10.12 -11.70
N PRO A 19 -2.78 10.75 -10.71
CA PRO A 19 -2.63 12.18 -10.48
C PRO A 19 -1.19 12.53 -10.07
N THR A 20 -0.60 13.55 -10.69
CA THR A 20 0.79 13.97 -10.44
C THR A 20 1.01 14.49 -9.01
N GLU A 21 -0.01 15.09 -8.40
CA GLU A 21 0.03 15.62 -7.04
C GLU A 21 -1.34 15.54 -6.36
N PHE A 22 -1.35 15.11 -5.09
CA PHE A 22 -2.47 15.23 -4.17
C PHE A 22 -2.22 16.32 -3.15
N ARG A 23 -3.14 17.29 -3.06
CA ARG A 23 -3.10 18.32 -2.01
C ARG A 23 -3.53 17.78 -0.64
N THR A 24 -4.35 16.74 -0.64
CA THR A 24 -4.88 16.08 0.56
C THR A 24 -4.96 14.57 0.35
N MET A 25 -4.63 13.80 1.39
CA MET A 25 -4.81 12.36 1.39
C MET A 25 -6.19 12.01 1.96
N PRO A 26 -7.10 11.39 1.19
CA PRO A 26 -8.30 10.81 1.77
C PRO A 26 -7.90 9.66 2.69
N TRP A 27 -8.19 9.78 3.99
CA TRP A 27 -7.89 8.73 4.98
C TRP A 27 -9.17 8.11 5.55
N PRO A 28 -9.44 6.80 5.31
CA PRO A 28 -10.65 6.13 5.78
C PRO A 28 -10.57 5.77 7.27
N HIS A 29 -10.56 6.79 8.13
CA HIS A 29 -10.36 6.69 9.58
C HIS A 29 -11.34 5.72 10.26
N LYS A 30 -12.61 5.66 9.84
CA LYS A 30 -13.60 4.73 10.42
C LYS A 30 -13.23 3.26 10.18
N TRP A 31 -12.72 2.94 8.99
CA TRP A 31 -12.22 1.60 8.69
C TRP A 31 -10.92 1.35 9.47
N TRP A 32 -9.99 2.30 9.43
CA TRP A 32 -8.69 2.16 10.08
C TRP A 32 -8.85 1.82 11.56
N LEU A 33 -9.64 2.59 12.31
CA LEU A 33 -9.86 2.41 13.74
C LEU A 33 -10.55 1.09 14.11
N LYS A 34 -11.18 0.41 13.15
CA LYS A 34 -11.87 -0.89 13.34
C LYS A 34 -11.12 -2.06 12.72
N SER A 35 -10.05 -1.81 11.97
CA SER A 35 -9.33 -2.85 11.24
C SER A 35 -8.55 -3.75 12.20
N GLU A 36 -8.47 -5.05 11.89
CA GLU A 36 -7.69 -6.00 12.69
C GLU A 36 -6.22 -5.57 12.81
N ILE A 37 -5.65 -5.03 11.73
CA ILE A 37 -4.27 -4.54 11.74
C ILE A 37 -4.09 -3.40 12.75
N ARG A 38 -5.03 -2.47 12.88
CA ARG A 38 -4.98 -1.39 13.87
C ARG A 38 -5.25 -1.88 15.29
N LEU A 39 -6.13 -2.86 15.47
CA LEU A 39 -6.57 -3.33 16.78
C LEU A 39 -5.60 -4.33 17.41
N LEU A 40 -4.94 -5.17 16.59
CA LEU A 40 -4.20 -6.34 17.07
C LEU A 40 -2.68 -6.24 16.88
N SER A 41 -2.17 -5.32 16.04
CA SER A 41 -0.71 -5.17 15.87
C SER A 41 -0.08 -4.22 16.88
N GLU A 42 1.20 -4.42 17.11
CA GLU A 42 2.05 -3.55 17.94
C GLU A 42 2.23 -2.17 17.29
N SER A 43 2.54 -1.15 18.09
CA SER A 43 2.51 0.25 17.66
C SER A 43 3.45 0.59 16.51
N ASP A 44 4.62 -0.01 16.47
CA ASP A 44 5.62 0.13 15.43
C ASP A 44 5.21 -0.55 14.11
N VAL A 45 4.56 -1.72 14.16
CA VAL A 45 3.92 -2.30 12.97
C VAL A 45 2.86 -1.34 12.43
N ARG A 46 2.01 -0.77 13.31
CA ARG A 46 0.97 0.17 12.88
C ARG A 46 1.53 1.43 12.23
N ALA A 47 2.65 1.95 12.74
CA ALA A 47 3.32 3.09 12.16
C ALA A 47 3.74 2.78 10.71
N VAL A 48 4.45 1.66 10.52
CA VAL A 48 4.88 1.25 9.18
C VAL A 48 3.71 0.94 8.26
N VAL A 49 2.62 0.32 8.74
CA VAL A 49 1.41 0.10 7.95
C VAL A 49 0.87 1.43 7.42
N PHE A 50 0.78 2.45 8.27
CA PHE A 50 0.32 3.78 7.86
C PHE A 50 1.25 4.39 6.81
N ASP A 51 2.57 4.35 7.05
CA ASP A 51 3.56 4.87 6.10
C ASP A 51 3.48 4.17 4.72
N LEU A 52 3.23 2.85 4.69
CA LEU A 52 3.05 2.11 3.45
C LEU A 52 1.83 2.60 2.65
N PHE A 53 0.71 2.90 3.30
CA PHE A 53 -0.44 3.53 2.62
C PHE A 53 -0.08 4.92 2.09
N CYS A 54 0.68 5.71 2.85
CA CYS A 54 1.12 7.02 2.41
C CYS A 54 2.02 6.95 1.17
N VAL A 55 3.04 6.09 1.23
CA VAL A 55 3.97 5.85 0.12
C VAL A 55 3.20 5.38 -1.11
N ALA A 56 2.26 4.46 -0.96
CA ALA A 56 1.50 3.88 -2.07
C ALA A 56 0.72 4.93 -2.87
N LEU A 57 0.15 5.93 -2.18
CA LEU A 57 -0.57 7.03 -2.83
C LEU A 57 0.35 8.02 -3.56
N CYS A 58 1.65 7.97 -3.30
CA CYS A 58 2.66 8.73 -4.02
C CYS A 58 3.37 7.91 -5.12
N GLN A 59 3.02 6.64 -5.30
CA GLN A 59 3.58 5.82 -6.37
C GLN A 59 2.84 6.02 -7.69
N ASN A 60 3.49 5.57 -8.77
CA ASN A 60 2.87 5.36 -10.06
C ASN A 60 3.00 3.87 -10.40
N PRO A 61 1.91 3.14 -10.73
CA PRO A 61 0.51 3.54 -10.58
C PRO A 61 0.11 3.77 -9.12
N ILE A 62 -0.78 4.73 -8.90
CA ILE A 62 -1.24 5.14 -7.56
C ILE A 62 -1.87 3.98 -6.78
N GLY A 63 -1.57 3.93 -5.48
CA GLY A 63 -2.14 2.96 -4.54
C GLY A 63 -1.38 1.64 -4.52
N THR A 64 -0.28 1.54 -5.26
CA THR A 64 0.59 0.36 -5.30
C THR A 64 1.93 0.61 -4.63
N LEU A 65 2.67 -0.46 -4.34
CA LEU A 65 4.04 -0.41 -3.85
C LEU A 65 4.96 -1.31 -4.68
N PRO A 66 6.27 -1.03 -4.73
CA PRO A 66 7.24 -1.99 -5.25
C PRO A 66 7.23 -3.31 -4.46
N ASN A 67 7.32 -4.45 -5.13
CA ASN A 67 7.44 -5.77 -4.49
C ASN A 67 8.89 -6.12 -4.08
N ASN A 68 9.73 -5.11 -3.84
CA ASN A 68 11.13 -5.31 -3.45
C ASN A 68 11.37 -4.71 -2.06
N GLU A 69 11.73 -5.54 -1.08
CA GLU A 69 11.96 -5.09 0.30
C GLU A 69 12.98 -3.95 0.39
N ARG A 70 14.03 -3.94 -0.45
CA ARG A 70 15.06 -2.90 -0.42
C ARG A 70 14.53 -1.56 -0.88
N LEU A 71 13.58 -1.54 -1.81
CA LEU A 71 12.90 -0.32 -2.24
C LEU A 71 11.91 0.13 -1.18
N LEU A 72 11.12 -0.80 -0.62
CA LEU A 72 10.16 -0.50 0.44
C LEU A 72 10.82 0.20 1.63
N VAL A 73 11.89 -0.39 2.18
CA VAL A 73 12.58 0.17 3.36
C VAL A 73 13.19 1.55 3.10
N ARG A 74 13.61 1.82 1.86
CA ARG A 74 14.09 3.15 1.45
C ARG A 74 12.96 4.16 1.38
N LEU A 75 11.79 3.78 0.85
CA LEU A 75 10.62 4.65 0.75
C LEU A 75 10.04 5.03 2.11
N ILE A 76 10.02 4.09 3.07
CA ILE A 76 9.52 4.34 4.44
C ILE A 76 10.60 4.88 5.39
N GLY A 77 11.87 4.96 4.97
CA GLY A 77 12.97 5.44 5.81
C GLY A 77 13.35 4.53 6.97
N LEU A 78 13.18 3.21 6.83
CA LEU A 78 13.44 2.22 7.88
C LEU A 78 14.72 1.40 7.57
N PRO A 79 15.55 1.04 8.55
CA PRO A 79 16.63 0.07 8.33
C PRO A 79 16.10 -1.31 7.89
N LEU A 80 16.84 -2.00 7.01
CA LEU A 80 16.42 -3.32 6.50
C LEU A 80 16.30 -4.38 7.61
N GLU A 81 17.16 -4.31 8.62
CA GLU A 81 17.10 -5.21 9.78
C GLU A 81 15.80 -5.01 10.58
N ASP A 82 15.42 -3.75 10.84
CA ASP A 82 14.17 -3.42 11.51
C ASP A 82 12.96 -3.89 10.72
N TRP A 83 12.96 -3.66 9.40
CA TRP A 83 11.91 -4.19 8.52
C TRP A 83 11.75 -5.70 8.66
N ARG A 84 12.85 -6.46 8.61
CA ARG A 84 12.82 -7.92 8.74
C ARG A 84 12.30 -8.37 10.10
N ARG A 85 12.68 -7.66 11.18
CA ARG A 85 12.14 -7.89 12.53
C ARG A 85 10.62 -7.67 12.59
N LEU A 86 10.10 -6.62 11.93
CA LEU A 86 8.65 -6.38 11.85
C LEU A 86 7.95 -7.44 11.01
N MET A 87 8.54 -7.85 9.90
CA MET A 87 8.00 -8.89 9.00
C MET A 87 8.01 -10.30 9.62
N ALA A 88 8.79 -10.54 10.68
CA ALA A 88 8.81 -11.80 11.42
C ALA A 88 7.65 -11.94 12.42
N ARG A 89 6.82 -10.91 12.61
CA ARG A 89 5.71 -10.92 13.57
C ARG A 89 4.49 -11.62 13.00
N ARG A 90 3.55 -11.99 13.89
CA ARG A 90 2.27 -12.59 13.49
C ARG A 90 1.46 -11.68 12.57
N ILE A 91 1.40 -10.38 12.91
CA ILE A 91 0.82 -9.35 12.04
C ILE A 91 1.98 -8.49 11.53
N THR A 92 2.17 -8.52 10.22
CA THR A 92 3.29 -7.85 9.55
C THR A 92 2.85 -6.50 8.96
N PRO A 93 3.79 -5.60 8.65
CA PRO A 93 3.47 -4.38 7.88
C PRO A 93 2.75 -4.62 6.54
N LEU A 94 3.03 -5.74 5.86
CA LEU A 94 2.39 -6.11 4.60
C LEU A 94 1.09 -6.93 4.78
N ASN A 95 0.52 -6.99 5.99
CA ASN A 95 -0.70 -7.77 6.20
C ASN A 95 -1.89 -7.16 5.43
N GLY A 96 -2.46 -7.91 4.49
CA GLY A 96 -3.52 -7.46 3.59
C GLY A 96 -3.03 -6.84 2.27
N TRP A 97 -1.71 -6.78 2.07
CA TRP A 97 -1.12 -6.47 0.77
C TRP A 97 -0.98 -7.74 -0.06
N GLU A 98 -1.31 -7.64 -1.34
CA GLU A 98 -1.36 -8.72 -2.32
C GLU A 98 -0.62 -8.30 -3.58
N THR A 99 -0.22 -9.25 -4.41
CA THR A 99 0.46 -8.97 -5.68
C THR A 99 -0.54 -8.63 -6.79
N CYS A 100 -0.20 -7.65 -7.62
CA CYS A 100 -0.92 -7.31 -8.86
C CYS A 100 0.07 -7.12 -10.03
N ILE A 101 -0.46 -7.18 -11.25
CA ILE A 101 0.25 -6.87 -12.49
C ILE A 101 -0.10 -5.44 -12.89
N CYS A 102 0.91 -4.62 -13.16
CA CYS A 102 0.76 -3.21 -13.54
C CYS A 102 1.35 -2.96 -14.93
N GLY A 103 0.73 -3.52 -15.98
CA GLY A 103 1.19 -3.38 -17.37
C GLY A 103 2.69 -3.69 -17.52
N ASP A 104 3.42 -2.78 -18.16
CA ASP A 104 4.86 -2.91 -18.41
C ASP A 104 5.73 -2.72 -17.14
N GLU A 105 5.19 -2.19 -16.04
CA GLU A 105 5.93 -2.08 -14.77
C GLU A 105 6.09 -3.42 -14.05
N GLY A 106 5.39 -4.46 -14.48
CA GLY A 106 5.48 -5.80 -13.91
C GLY A 106 4.71 -5.97 -12.59
N ILE A 107 5.22 -6.79 -11.68
CA ILE A 107 4.54 -7.20 -10.45
C ILE A 107 4.75 -6.16 -9.34
N ARG A 108 3.65 -5.67 -8.78
CA ARG A 108 3.61 -4.71 -7.66
C ARG A 108 2.77 -5.26 -6.52
N LEU A 109 2.77 -4.57 -5.39
CA LEU A 109 1.89 -4.85 -4.26
C LEU A 109 0.73 -3.85 -4.25
N TYR A 110 -0.47 -4.30 -3.96
CA TYR A 110 -1.62 -3.45 -3.68
C TYR A 110 -2.35 -3.93 -2.43
N HIS A 111 -3.07 -3.03 -1.77
CA HIS A 111 -4.02 -3.38 -0.73
C HIS A 111 -5.42 -3.00 -1.22
N PRO A 112 -6.47 -3.82 -1.06
CA PRO A 112 -7.82 -3.49 -1.54
C PRO A 112 -8.32 -2.12 -1.06
N LYS A 113 -8.06 -1.78 0.21
CA LYS A 113 -8.32 -0.43 0.75
C LYS A 113 -7.46 0.67 0.12
N SER A 114 -6.20 0.41 -0.24
CA SER A 114 -5.35 1.40 -0.91
C SER A 114 -5.91 1.72 -2.30
N LEU A 115 -6.39 0.69 -3.01
CA LEU A 115 -7.06 0.84 -4.29
C LEU A 115 -8.36 1.65 -4.18
N GLU A 116 -9.18 1.42 -3.14
CA GLU A 116 -10.38 2.22 -2.87
C GLU A 116 -10.04 3.70 -2.68
N ILE A 117 -9.04 4.00 -1.84
CA ILE A 117 -8.56 5.37 -1.60
C ILE A 117 -8.03 5.99 -2.90
N ALA A 118 -7.25 5.24 -3.68
CA ALA A 118 -6.71 5.70 -4.95
C ALA A 118 -7.82 6.02 -5.97
N LYS A 119 -8.86 5.19 -6.05
CA LYS A 119 -10.04 5.44 -6.91
C LYS A 119 -10.79 6.70 -6.49
N GLU A 120 -11.02 6.90 -5.19
CA GLU A 120 -11.65 8.13 -4.69
C GLU A 120 -10.82 9.37 -5.04
N ALA A 121 -9.50 9.28 -4.86
CA ALA A 121 -8.58 10.37 -5.13
C ALA A 121 -8.52 10.72 -6.62
N SER A 122 -8.53 9.73 -7.51
CA SER A 122 -8.61 9.94 -8.97
C SER A 122 -9.95 10.54 -9.40
N ASN A 123 -11.08 10.10 -8.81
CA ASN A 123 -12.41 10.61 -9.14
C ASN A 123 -12.65 12.05 -8.66
N ALA A 124 -11.99 12.50 -7.59
CA ALA A 124 -12.14 13.85 -7.05
C ALA A 124 -11.70 14.95 -8.03
N LYS A 125 -10.79 14.67 -8.98
CA LYS A 125 -10.35 15.65 -10.00
C LYS A 125 -11.33 15.83 -11.16
N GLY A 126 -12.26 14.90 -11.39
CA GLY A 126 -13.26 15.03 -12.47
C GLY A 126 -14.39 16.04 -12.18
N LYS A 127 -14.35 16.73 -11.03
CA LYS A 127 -15.45 17.58 -10.53
C LYS A 127 -15.02 19.04 -10.25
N THR A 128 -13.84 19.45 -10.69
CA THR A 128 -13.32 20.83 -10.63
C THR A 128 -13.04 21.32 -12.03
#